data_AF-A0A225WZ23-F1
#
_entry.id   AF-A0A225WZ23-F1
#
_cell.length_a   1.000
_cell.length_b   1.000
_cell.length_c   1.000
_cell.angle_alpha   90.00
_cell.angle_beta   90.00
_cell.angle_gamma   90.00
#
_symmetry.space_group_name_H-M   'P 1'
#
loop_
_entity.id
_entity.type
_entity.pdbx_description
1 polymer ?
#
loop_
_entity_poly.entity_id
_entity_poly.type
_entity_poly.pdbx_seq_one_letter_code
_entity_poly.pdbx_strand_id
1 'polypeptide(L)'
;MTLKELDAKLRALQAKTQDEEGDWVEQGRKLYEFEETFLRDTLAEGNLLTGWGEPRTAPVKFRNAGVRKRKRERLEAAAERSGKPLGPSTPALSAEDQLKVDRNRLASYSSVYSPAEPLHATLDERGRKLVENRNKKQKKPAK
;
A
#
# COMPACT_ATOMS: atom_id res chain seq x y z
N MET A 1 -14.66 -38.07 -31.43
CA MET A 1 -13.88 -36.83 -31.57
C MET A 1 -12.80 -37.06 -32.60
N THR A 2 -12.68 -36.16 -33.56
CA THR A 2 -11.62 -36.22 -34.58
C THR A 2 -10.36 -35.48 -34.11
N LEU A 3 -9.19 -35.81 -34.66
CA LEU A 3 -7.93 -35.11 -34.38
C LEU A 3 -8.05 -33.59 -34.59
N LYS A 4 -8.79 -33.17 -35.61
CA LYS A 4 -9.04 -31.74 -35.91
C LYS A 4 -9.88 -31.05 -34.82
N GLU A 5 -10.86 -31.75 -34.24
CA GLU A 5 -11.66 -31.22 -33.12
C GLU A 5 -10.81 -31.09 -31.85
N LEU A 6 -9.89 -32.03 -31.61
CA LEU A 6 -8.94 -31.96 -30.50
C LEU A 6 -7.98 -30.77 -30.66
N ASP A 7 -7.40 -30.57 -31.85
CA ASP A 7 -6.52 -29.43 -32.14
C ASP A 7 -7.22 -28.08 -32.01
N ALA A 8 -8.50 -28.00 -32.43
CA ALA A 8 -9.30 -26.80 -32.28
C ALA A 8 -9.58 -26.49 -30.80
N LYS A 9 -9.91 -27.51 -30.01
CA LYS A 9 -10.10 -27.37 -28.55
C LYS A 9 -8.82 -26.98 -27.84
N LEU A 10 -7.69 -27.55 -28.23
CA LEU A 10 -6.39 -27.23 -27.64
C LEU A 10 -6.01 -25.77 -27.90
N ARG A 11 -6.20 -25.28 -29.13
CA ARG A 11 -6.00 -23.86 -29.46
C ARG A 11 -6.95 -22.94 -28.70
N ALA A 12 -8.22 -23.31 -28.57
CA ALA A 12 -9.19 -22.54 -27.81
C ALA A 12 -8.85 -22.47 -26.32
N LEU A 13 -8.36 -23.57 -25.74
CA LEU A 13 -7.88 -23.61 -24.36
C LEU A 13 -6.64 -22.74 -24.18
N GLN A 14 -5.66 -22.83 -25.08
CA GLN A 14 -4.46 -21.99 -25.03
C GLN A 14 -4.78 -20.50 -25.08
N ALA A 15 -5.70 -20.09 -25.96
CA ALA A 15 -6.12 -18.70 -26.04
C ALA A 15 -6.77 -18.23 -24.73
N LYS A 16 -7.66 -19.04 -24.15
CA LYS A 16 -8.29 -18.72 -22.85
C LYS A 16 -7.27 -18.62 -21.72
N THR A 17 -6.30 -19.54 -21.67
CA THR A 17 -5.25 -19.49 -20.65
C THR A 17 -4.41 -18.22 -20.77
N GLN A 18 -4.10 -17.78 -21.99
CA GLN A 18 -3.38 -16.53 -22.21
C GLN A 18 -4.16 -15.29 -21.74
N ASP A 19 -5.46 -15.25 -22.03
CA ASP A 19 -6.33 -14.15 -21.57
C ASP A 19 -6.43 -14.13 -20.04
N GLU A 20 -6.66 -15.29 -19.41
CA GLU A 20 -6.75 -15.43 -17.95
C GLU A 20 -5.44 -15.07 -17.25
N GLU A 21 -4.28 -15.45 -17.82
CA GLU A 21 -2.96 -15.07 -17.30
C GLU A 21 -2.76 -13.55 -17.36
N GLY A 22 -3.16 -12.92 -18.47
CA GLY A 22 -3.11 -11.46 -18.63
C GLY A 22 -3.96 -10.74 -17.59
N ASP A 23 -5.22 -11.16 -17.44
CA ASP A 23 -6.14 -10.62 -16.44
C ASP A 23 -5.60 -10.81 -15.02
N TRP A 24 -5.03 -11.97 -14.71
CA TRP A 24 -4.45 -12.24 -13.40
C TRP A 24 -3.33 -11.25 -13.03
N VAL A 25 -2.43 -10.98 -13.98
CA VAL A 25 -1.35 -10.00 -13.81
C VAL A 25 -1.90 -8.59 -13.62
N GLU A 26 -2.90 -8.20 -14.41
CA GLU A 26 -3.55 -6.90 -14.26
C GLU A 26 -4.24 -6.73 -12.91
N GLN A 27 -4.97 -7.74 -12.45
CA GLN A 27 -5.65 -7.70 -11.14
C GLN A 27 -4.64 -7.62 -10.01
N GLY A 28 -3.52 -8.35 -10.10
CA GLY A 28 -2.41 -8.23 -9.14
C GLY A 28 -1.83 -6.81 -9.09
N ARG A 29 -1.64 -6.18 -10.25
CA ARG A 29 -1.18 -4.78 -10.33
C ARG A 29 -2.21 -3.81 -9.75
N LYS A 30 -3.49 -3.94 -10.11
CA LYS A 30 -4.57 -3.09 -9.60
C LYS A 30 -4.64 -3.19 -8.08
N LEU A 31 -4.61 -4.40 -7.53
CA LEU A 31 -4.59 -4.64 -6.08
C LEU A 31 -3.42 -3.93 -5.39
N TYR A 32 -2.21 -4.02 -5.97
CA TYR A 32 -1.02 -3.36 -5.44
C TYR A 32 -1.16 -1.83 -5.37
N GLU A 33 -1.70 -1.22 -6.43
CA GLU A 33 -1.95 0.23 -6.50
C GLU A 33 -3.08 0.67 -5.54
N PHE A 34 -4.13 -0.13 -5.42
CA PHE A 34 -5.22 0.11 -4.47
C PHE A 34 -4.77 0.03 -3.02
N GLU A 35 -3.97 -0.99 -2.65
CA GLU A 35 -3.41 -1.07 -1.30
C GLU A 35 -2.48 0.11 -1.02
N GLU A 36 -1.68 0.55 -2.00
CA GLU A 36 -0.80 1.70 -1.82
C GLU A 36 -1.57 2.97 -1.47
N THR A 37 -2.59 3.28 -2.26
CA THR A 37 -3.42 4.47 -2.05
C THR A 37 -4.16 4.38 -0.71
N PHE A 38 -4.85 3.28 -0.46
CA PHE A 38 -5.60 3.07 0.77
C PHE A 38 -4.72 3.16 2.03
N LEU A 39 -3.58 2.47 2.05
CA LEU A 39 -2.68 2.44 3.21
C LEU A 39 -2.01 3.79 3.46
N ARG A 40 -1.63 4.51 2.41
CA ARG A 40 -1.06 5.88 2.53
C ARG A 40 -2.08 6.85 3.12
N ASP A 41 -3.32 6.81 2.61
CA ASP A 41 -4.37 7.73 3.04
C ASP A 41 -4.77 7.49 4.49
N THR A 42 -4.87 6.22 4.87
CA THR A 42 -5.30 5.80 6.21
C THR A 42 -4.17 5.66 7.22
N LEU A 43 -2.90 5.89 6.84
CA LEU A 43 -1.73 5.69 7.70
C LEU A 43 -1.82 6.45 9.04
N ALA A 44 -2.36 7.67 9.02
CA ALA A 44 -2.51 8.53 10.20
C ALA A 44 -3.81 8.29 10.99
N GLU A 45 -4.74 7.53 10.40
CA GLU A 45 -6.11 7.35 10.88
C GLU A 45 -6.31 5.97 11.52
N GLY A 46 -5.49 5.00 11.14
CA GLY A 46 -5.71 3.59 11.45
C GLY A 46 -6.64 2.96 10.41
N ASN A 47 -6.46 1.68 10.16
CA ASN A 47 -7.25 0.89 9.22
C ASN A 47 -7.34 -0.56 9.69
N LEU A 48 -8.01 -1.43 8.92
CA LEU A 48 -8.13 -2.86 9.23
C LEU A 48 -6.77 -3.54 9.49
N LEU A 49 -5.71 -3.05 8.84
CA LEU A 49 -4.38 -3.66 8.82
C LEU A 49 -3.45 -3.09 9.91
N THR A 50 -3.65 -1.83 10.30
CA THR A 50 -2.91 -1.11 11.34
C THR A 50 -3.66 -1.01 12.68
N GLY A 51 -4.91 -1.47 12.71
CA GLY A 51 -5.85 -1.33 13.81
C GLY A 51 -6.57 0.01 13.79
N TRP A 52 -7.89 -0.03 14.03
CA TRP A 52 -8.67 1.15 14.42
C TRP A 52 -8.54 1.26 15.93
N GLY A 53 -7.71 2.17 16.43
CA GLY A 53 -7.55 2.32 17.88
C GLY A 53 -8.91 2.36 18.59
N GLU A 54 -9.07 1.56 19.63
CA GLU A 54 -10.33 1.44 20.36
C GLU A 54 -10.65 2.78 21.09
N PRO A 55 -11.85 3.38 20.92
CA PRO A 55 -12.06 4.81 21.21
C PRO A 55 -11.80 5.25 22.66
N ARG A 56 -11.84 4.31 23.62
CA ARG A 56 -11.67 4.59 25.05
C ARG A 56 -10.29 4.19 25.60
N THR A 57 -9.55 3.34 24.92
CA THR A 57 -8.26 2.77 25.36
C THR A 57 -7.09 3.13 24.45
N ALA A 58 -7.35 3.72 23.27
CA ALA A 58 -6.31 4.16 22.37
C ALA A 58 -5.58 5.42 22.88
N PRO A 59 -4.25 5.53 22.70
CA PRO A 59 -3.49 6.75 23.00
C PRO A 59 -4.14 7.97 22.31
N VAL A 60 -4.12 9.15 22.96
CA VAL A 60 -4.82 10.39 22.51
C VAL A 60 -4.64 10.72 21.02
N LYS A 61 -3.50 10.32 20.43
CA LYS A 61 -3.19 10.47 19.01
C LYS A 61 -4.15 9.70 18.09
N PHE A 62 -4.75 8.59 18.49
CA PHE A 62 -5.61 7.76 17.62
C PHE A 62 -7.10 8.02 17.79
N ARG A 63 -7.54 8.57 18.93
CA ARG A 63 -8.94 8.91 19.21
C ARG A 63 -9.55 9.93 18.23
N ASN A 64 -8.71 10.76 17.61
CA ASN A 64 -9.11 11.86 16.73
C ASN A 64 -8.95 11.55 15.23
N ALA A 65 -8.81 10.28 14.84
CA ALA A 65 -8.63 9.87 13.44
C ALA A 65 -9.72 10.42 12.51
N GLY A 66 -11.00 10.21 12.83
CA GLY A 66 -12.11 10.73 12.02
C GLY A 66 -12.19 12.26 11.97
N VAL A 67 -11.73 12.95 13.02
CA VAL A 67 -11.63 14.42 13.04
C VAL A 67 -10.51 14.89 12.11
N ARG A 68 -9.37 14.17 12.08
CA ARG A 68 -8.27 14.45 11.13
C ARG A 68 -8.68 14.16 9.70
N LYS A 69 -9.41 13.07 9.44
CA LYS A 69 -9.96 12.74 8.12
C LYS A 69 -10.83 13.87 7.58
N ARG A 70 -11.86 14.26 8.35
CA ARG A 70 -12.75 15.36 7.99
C ARG A 70 -12.01 16.69 7.84
N LYS A 71 -10.93 16.92 8.61
CA LYS A 71 -10.09 18.12 8.45
C LYS A 71 -9.28 18.07 7.15
N ARG A 72 -8.72 16.91 6.78
CA ARG A 72 -7.99 16.72 5.52
C ARG A 72 -8.91 16.88 4.31
N GLU A 73 -10.07 16.21 4.30
CA GLU A 73 -11.09 16.33 3.25
C GLU A 73 -11.53 17.79 3.04
N ARG A 74 -11.70 18.57 4.12
CA ARG A 74 -12.03 19.99 4.02
C ARG A 74 -10.89 20.82 3.43
N LEU A 75 -9.64 20.50 3.73
CA LEU A 75 -8.47 21.19 3.21
C LEU A 75 -8.25 20.86 1.72
N GLU A 76 -8.45 19.60 1.33
CA GLU A 76 -8.40 19.15 -0.07
C GLU A 76 -9.51 19.79 -0.89
N ALA A 77 -10.77 19.74 -0.42
CA ALA A 77 -11.89 20.39 -1.09
C ALA A 77 -11.76 21.92 -1.16
N ALA A 78 -11.14 22.56 -0.16
CA ALA A 78 -10.84 23.99 -0.19
C ALA A 78 -9.71 24.32 -1.18
N ALA A 79 -8.71 23.44 -1.30
CA ALA A 79 -7.61 23.61 -2.24
C ALA A 79 -8.09 23.42 -3.69
N GLU A 80 -8.91 22.40 -3.98
CA GLU A 80 -9.57 22.17 -5.27
C GLU A 80 -10.40 23.39 -5.71
N ARG A 81 -11.20 23.97 -4.80
CA ARG A 81 -11.99 25.18 -5.08
C ARG A 81 -11.14 26.44 -5.32
N SER A 82 -9.92 26.48 -4.78
CA SER A 82 -9.03 27.64 -4.89
C SER A 82 -8.15 27.63 -6.14
N GLY A 83 -8.22 26.59 -6.98
CA GLY A 83 -7.45 26.47 -8.23
C GLY A 83 -5.93 26.42 -8.04
N LYS A 84 -5.45 26.30 -6.80
CA LYS A 84 -4.02 26.14 -6.52
C LYS A 84 -3.63 24.69 -6.79
N PRO A 85 -2.53 24.42 -7.51
CA PRO A 85 -2.03 23.06 -7.63
C PRO A 85 -1.69 22.59 -6.21
N LEU A 86 -2.40 21.57 -5.74
CA LEU A 86 -1.88 20.73 -4.68
C LEU A 86 -0.50 20.30 -5.21
N GLY A 87 0.59 20.72 -4.53
CA GLY A 87 1.88 20.06 -4.72
C GLY A 87 1.68 18.54 -4.63
N PRO A 88 2.61 17.72 -5.18
CA PRO A 88 2.39 16.30 -5.46
C PRO A 88 1.44 15.67 -4.44
N SER A 89 0.29 15.17 -4.92
CA SER A 89 -0.88 14.78 -4.11
C SER A 89 -0.54 13.85 -2.95
N THR A 90 0.64 13.24 -3.00
CA THR A 90 1.29 12.55 -1.91
C THR A 90 2.62 13.24 -1.55
N PRO A 91 2.74 13.95 -0.42
CA PRO A 91 4.06 14.31 0.10
C PRO A 91 4.88 13.03 0.27
N ALA A 92 6.15 13.06 -0.13
CA ALA A 92 7.05 11.92 0.04
C ALA A 92 7.03 11.47 1.51
N LEU A 93 6.54 10.25 1.76
CA LEU A 93 6.46 9.70 3.11
C LEU A 93 7.87 9.59 3.70
N SER A 94 7.97 9.77 5.01
CA SER A 94 9.20 9.46 5.72
C SER A 94 9.53 7.97 5.52
N ALA A 95 10.81 7.60 5.59
CA ALA A 95 11.21 6.20 5.43
C ALA A 95 10.55 5.28 6.47
N GLU A 96 10.27 5.79 7.67
CA GLU A 96 9.54 5.06 8.71
C GLU A 96 8.07 4.85 8.36
N ASP A 97 7.43 5.86 7.76
CA ASP A 97 6.02 5.80 7.36
C ASP A 97 5.83 4.94 6.11
N GLN A 98 6.76 5.01 5.16
CA GLN A 98 6.78 4.12 4.00
C GLN A 98 6.95 2.65 4.44
N LEU A 99 7.82 2.38 5.41
CA LEU A 99 7.98 1.01 5.93
C LEU A 99 6.70 0.48 6.58
N LYS A 100 5.92 1.34 7.24
CA LYS A 100 4.60 0.95 7.78
C LYS A 100 3.60 0.65 6.67
N VAL A 101 3.59 1.43 5.58
CA VAL A 101 2.74 1.13 4.41
C VAL A 101 3.13 -0.24 3.87
N ASP A 102 4.42 -0.44 3.56
CA ASP A 102 4.90 -1.68 2.97
C ASP A 102 4.58 -2.90 3.84
N ARG A 103 4.82 -2.82 5.15
CA ARG A 103 4.53 -3.92 6.09
C ARG A 103 3.07 -4.36 6.11
N ASN A 104 2.14 -3.46 5.78
CA ASN A 104 0.70 -3.72 5.84
C ASN A 104 0.07 -4.09 4.50
N ARG A 105 0.84 -4.28 3.42
CA ARG A 105 0.36 -4.74 2.10
C ARG A 105 0.02 -6.24 2.08
N LEU A 106 -0.80 -6.69 3.03
CA LEU A 106 -1.04 -8.12 3.26
C LEU A 106 -1.73 -8.81 2.08
N ALA A 107 -2.63 -8.13 1.36
CA ALA A 107 -3.30 -8.74 0.22
C ALA A 107 -2.31 -8.92 -0.94
N SER A 108 -1.46 -7.93 -1.22
CA SER A 108 -0.40 -8.07 -2.23
C SER A 108 0.61 -9.16 -1.85
N TYR A 109 0.94 -9.36 -0.57
CA TYR A 109 1.88 -10.40 -0.13
C TYR A 109 1.29 -11.81 -0.11
N SER A 110 -0.01 -11.96 -0.34
CA SER A 110 -0.64 -13.29 -0.47
C SER A 110 -0.28 -14.02 -1.76
N SER A 111 0.34 -13.32 -2.73
CA SER A 111 0.76 -13.87 -4.02
C SER A 111 2.25 -13.67 -4.25
N VAL A 112 2.96 -14.75 -4.63
CA VAL A 112 4.38 -14.72 -5.00
C VAL A 112 4.64 -14.06 -6.35
N TYR A 113 3.61 -13.94 -7.19
CA TYR A 113 3.67 -13.23 -8.48
C TYR A 113 3.32 -11.75 -8.37
N SER A 114 3.04 -11.29 -7.15
CA SER A 114 2.68 -9.91 -6.89
C SER A 114 3.85 -8.97 -7.13
N PRO A 115 3.61 -7.75 -7.66
CA PRO A 115 4.63 -6.69 -7.72
C PRO A 115 5.23 -6.34 -6.35
N ALA A 116 4.58 -6.71 -5.24
CA ALA A 116 5.07 -6.44 -3.90
C ALA A 116 6.15 -7.41 -3.41
N GLU A 117 6.34 -8.57 -4.05
CA GLU A 117 7.27 -9.61 -3.58
C GLU A 117 8.71 -9.07 -3.35
N PRO A 118 9.30 -8.26 -4.25
CA PRO A 118 10.65 -7.73 -4.03
C PRO A 118 10.73 -6.79 -2.82
N LEU A 119 9.64 -6.09 -2.52
CA LEU A 119 9.55 -5.21 -1.34
C LEU A 119 9.46 -6.02 -0.05
N HIS A 120 8.79 -7.18 -0.10
CA HIS A 120 8.68 -8.11 1.02
C HIS A 120 10.04 -8.72 1.36
N ALA A 121 10.80 -9.16 0.35
CA ALA A 121 12.12 -9.76 0.52
C ALA A 121 13.11 -8.85 1.28
N THR A 122 13.02 -7.53 1.08
CA THR A 122 13.92 -6.54 1.70
C THR A 122 13.34 -5.87 2.94
N LEU A 123 12.13 -6.22 3.36
CA LEU A 123 11.35 -5.48 4.37
C LEU A 123 12.05 -5.47 5.73
N ASP A 124 12.51 -6.64 6.18
CA ASP A 124 13.19 -6.79 7.47
C ASP A 124 14.53 -6.05 7.52
N GLU A 125 15.30 -6.08 6.43
CA GLU A 125 16.57 -5.35 6.34
C GLU A 125 16.35 -3.84 6.40
N ARG A 126 15.34 -3.33 5.68
CA ARG A 126 14.95 -1.92 5.72
C ARG A 126 14.52 -1.52 7.13
N GLY A 127 13.79 -2.39 7.84
CA GLY A 127 13.46 -2.22 9.25
C GLY A 127 14.67 -2.11 10.17
N ARG A 128 15.63 -3.05 10.05
CA ARG A 128 16.86 -3.04 10.86
C ARG A 128 17.68 -1.76 10.64
N LYS A 129 17.88 -1.36 9.38
CA LYS A 129 18.63 -0.13 9.03
C LYS A 129 18.01 1.13 9.64
N LEU A 130 16.67 1.23 9.69
CA LEU A 130 16.00 2.37 10.31
C LEU A 130 16.20 2.42 11.83
N VAL A 131 16.11 1.28 12.51
CA VAL A 131 16.37 1.20 13.96
C VAL A 131 17.82 1.58 14.27
N GLU A 132 18.78 1.05 13.51
CA GLU A 132 20.20 1.40 13.67
C GLU A 132 20.46 2.89 13.47
N ASN A 133 19.87 3.50 12.43
CA ASN A 133 20.02 4.92 12.15
C ASN A 133 19.42 5.80 13.26
N ARG A 134 18.30 5.38 13.85
CA ARG A 134 17.70 6.06 15.00
C ARG A 134 18.61 5.99 16.23
N ASN A 135 19.17 4.82 16.52
CA ASN A 135 20.09 4.63 17.64
C ASN A 135 21.39 5.44 17.46
N LYS A 136 21.93 5.52 16.24
CA LYS A 136 23.11 6.34 15.92
C LYS A 136 22.85 7.84 16.09
N LYS A 137 21.65 8.32 15.73
CA LYS A 137 21.25 9.72 15.95
C LYS A 137 21.15 10.07 17.44
N GLN A 138 20.59 9.18 18.26
CA GLN A 138 20.46 9.39 19.70
C GLN A 138 21.80 9.40 20.44
N LYS A 139 22.82 8.70 19.92
CA LYS A 139 24.17 8.66 20.51
C LYS A 139 25.04 9.88 20.19
N LYS A 140 24.62 10.80 19.31
CA LYS A 140 25.35 12.06 19.08
C LYS A 140 24.84 13.11 20.08
N PRO A 141 25.66 13.57 21.05
CA PRO A 141 25.25 14.66 21.92
C PRO A 141 25.08 15.93 21.06
N ALA A 142 23.97 16.63 21.25
CA ALA A 142 23.81 17.98 20.72
C ALA A 142 24.90 18.85 21.36
N LYS A 143 25.76 19.44 20.53
CA LYS A 143 26.70 20.47 20.97
C LYS A 143 25.96 21.79 21.14
#